data_AF-A0A382J0U9-F1
#
_entry.id   AF-A0A382J0U9-F1
#
_cell.length_a   1.000
_cell.length_b   1.000
_cell.length_c   1.000
_cell.angle_alpha   90.00
_cell.angle_beta   90.00
_cell.angle_gamma   90.00
#
_symmetry.space_group_name_H-M   'P 1'
#
loop_
_entity.id
_entity.type
_entity.pdbx_description
1 polymer ?
#
loop_
_entity_poly.entity_id
_entity_poly.type
_entity_poly.pdbx_seq_one_letter_code
_entity_poly.pdbx_strand_id
1 'polypeptide(L)'
;VAAIVNAWLLYRGLSRDGIVSLSSGWTTLLGRIILATTGMIACLWYLDRPLDWWLEATVWDRSCYLGMIVSLGAIAYFVVLGVLGTRPSHIFKRP
;
A
#
# COMPACT_ATOMS: atom_id res chain seq x y z
N VAL A 1 -9.99 -5.71 -14.29
CA VAL A 1 -10.99 -6.69 -13.81
C VAL A 1 -10.54 -8.13 -14.03
N ALA A 2 -10.16 -8.53 -15.26
CA ALA A 2 -9.72 -9.90 -15.56
C ALA A 2 -8.59 -10.43 -14.65
N ALA A 3 -7.58 -9.62 -14.33
CA ALA A 3 -6.48 -10.03 -13.45
C ALA A 3 -6.92 -10.38 -12.02
N ILE A 4 -7.88 -9.63 -11.46
CA ILE A 4 -8.40 -9.87 -10.10
C ILE A 4 -9.22 -11.16 -10.08
N VAL A 5 -10.08 -11.35 -11.09
CA VAL A 5 -10.88 -12.58 -11.22
C VAL A 5 -9.97 -13.79 -11.42
N ASN A 6 -8.92 -13.68 -12.23
CA ASN A 6 -7.93 -14.74 -12.42
C ASN A 6 -7.18 -15.08 -11.12
N ALA A 7 -6.68 -14.07 -10.39
CA ALA A 7 -6.02 -14.27 -9.11
C ALA A 7 -6.95 -14.90 -8.06
N TRP A 8 -8.22 -14.49 -8.04
CA TRP A 8 -9.21 -15.04 -7.13
C TRP A 8 -9.58 -16.50 -7.45
N LEU A 9 -9.79 -16.84 -8.73
CA LEU A 9 -10.05 -18.22 -9.16
C LEU A 9 -8.85 -19.13 -8.89
N LEU A 10 -7.63 -18.65 -9.13
CA LEU A 10 -6.40 -19.37 -8.80
C LEU A 10 -6.28 -19.61 -7.29
N TYR A 11 -6.45 -18.56 -6.47
CA TYR A 11 -6.44 -18.67 -5.02
C TYR A 11 -7.50 -19.66 -4.52
N ARG A 12 -8.72 -19.61 -5.09
CA ARG A 12 -9.82 -20.52 -4.75
C ARG A 12 -9.51 -21.97 -5.13
N GLY A 13 -8.91 -22.22 -6.29
CA GLY A 13 -8.47 -23.56 -6.71
C GLY A 13 -7.41 -24.11 -5.77
N LEU A 14 -6.34 -23.35 -5.54
CA LEU A 14 -5.24 -23.75 -4.65
C LEU A 14 -5.67 -23.96 -3.19
N SER A 15 -6.64 -23.17 -2.72
CA SER A 15 -7.19 -23.34 -1.36
C SER A 15 -8.07 -24.59 -1.25
N ARG A 16 -8.84 -24.91 -2.30
CA ARG A 16 -9.67 -26.13 -2.36
C ARG A 16 -8.82 -27.39 -2.40
N ASP A 17 -7.71 -27.34 -3.12
CA ASP A 17 -6.78 -28.44 -3.25
C ASP A 17 -5.85 -28.58 -2.03
N GLY A 18 -6.04 -27.75 -0.99
CA GLY A 18 -5.26 -27.78 0.25
C GLY A 18 -3.80 -27.33 0.11
N ILE A 19 -3.41 -26.84 -1.06
CA ILE A 19 -2.04 -26.40 -1.38
C ILE A 19 -1.71 -25.08 -0.67
N VAL A 20 -2.70 -24.17 -0.60
CA VAL A 20 -2.55 -22.89 0.11
C VAL A 20 -3.20 -22.98 1.49
N SER A 21 -2.38 -22.88 2.53
CA SER A 21 -2.83 -22.66 3.91
C SER A 21 -2.51 -21.22 4.33
N LEU A 22 -3.55 -20.45 4.65
CA LEU A 22 -3.37 -19.13 5.26
C LEU A 22 -2.89 -19.32 6.70
N SER A 23 -1.62 -18.99 6.96
CA SER A 23 -1.11 -18.95 8.35
C SER A 23 -1.89 -17.94 9.19
N SER A 24 -2.01 -18.16 10.51
CA SER A 24 -2.90 -17.38 11.40
C SER A 24 -2.60 -15.88 11.44
N GLY A 25 -1.42 -15.43 10.99
CA GLY A 25 -1.03 -14.03 10.94
C GLY A 25 -1.54 -13.23 9.72
N TRP A 26 -2.12 -13.88 8.70
CA TRP A 26 -2.49 -13.20 7.45
C TRP A 26 -3.57 -12.12 7.59
N THR A 27 -4.59 -12.37 8.42
CA THR A 27 -5.67 -11.40 8.65
C THR A 27 -5.17 -10.18 9.41
N THR A 28 -4.26 -10.38 10.37
CA THR A 28 -3.60 -9.29 11.10
C THR A 28 -2.75 -8.44 10.15
N LEU A 29 -1.99 -9.07 9.25
CA LEU A 29 -1.22 -8.37 8.23
C LEU A 29 -2.11 -7.51 7.32
N LEU A 30 -3.24 -8.07 6.84
CA LEU A 30 -4.21 -7.33 6.03
C LEU A 30 -4.77 -6.11 6.79
N GLY A 31 -5.15 -6.27 8.06
CA GLY A 31 -5.62 -5.15 8.88
C GLY A 31 -4.58 -4.04 9.02
N ARG A 32 -3.30 -4.41 9.20
CA ARG A 32 -2.20 -3.44 9.27
C ARG A 32 -1.98 -2.71 7.95
N ILE A 33 -2.07 -3.40 6.82
CA ILE A 33 -1.97 -2.81 5.48
C ILE A 33 -3.11 -1.82 5.24
N ILE A 34 -4.34 -2.18 5.61
CA ILE A 34 -5.49 -1.29 5.47
C ILE A 34 -5.27 0.00 6.29
N LEU A 35 -4.91 -0.12 7.57
CA LEU A 35 -4.64 1.03 8.42
C LEU A 35 -3.50 1.91 7.89
N ALA A 36 -2.39 1.31 7.44
CA ALA A 36 -1.28 2.04 6.84
C ALA A 36 -1.69 2.77 5.55
N THR A 37 -2.49 2.12 4.72
CA THR A 37 -3.03 2.72 3.49
C THR A 37 -3.97 3.88 3.81
N THR A 38 -4.85 3.76 4.81
CA THR A 38 -5.72 4.85 5.25
C THR A 38 -4.92 6.04 5.76
N GLY A 39 -3.86 5.80 6.55
CA GLY A 39 -2.97 6.86 7.01
C GLY A 39 -2.26 7.58 5.85
N MET A 40 -1.78 6.83 4.86
CA MET A 40 -1.21 7.39 3.63
C MET A 40 -2.23 8.22 2.85
N ILE A 41 -3.46 7.72 2.68
CA ILE A 41 -4.54 8.46 2.00
C ILE A 41 -4.81 9.79 2.71
N ALA A 42 -4.91 9.81 4.03
CA ALA A 42 -5.12 11.04 4.79
C ALA A 42 -3.97 12.04 4.59
N CYS A 43 -2.72 11.57 4.59
CA CYS A 43 -1.54 12.39 4.32
C CYS A 43 -1.58 13.01 2.91
N LEU A 44 -1.85 12.19 1.89
CA LEU A 44 -1.94 12.66 0.51
C LEU A 44 -3.11 13.61 0.30
N TRP A 45 -4.25 13.36 0.96
CA TRP A 45 -5.42 14.23 0.86
C TRP A 45 -5.15 15.61 1.47
N TYR A 46 -4.40 15.68 2.57
CA TYR A 46 -3.97 16.94 3.15
C TYR A 46 -2.98 17.73 2.27
N LEU A 47 -2.17 17.01 1.50
CA LEU A 47 -1.19 17.59 0.55
C LEU A 47 -1.78 17.83 -0.84
N ASP A 48 -3.08 17.60 -1.03
CA ASP A 48 -3.72 17.81 -2.32
C ASP A 48 -3.70 19.30 -2.70
N ARG A 49 -3.53 19.57 -3.99
CA ARG A 49 -3.46 20.93 -4.54
C ARG A 49 -4.58 21.13 -5.56
N PRO A 50 -5.18 22.33 -5.61
CA PRO A 50 -6.22 22.63 -6.58
C PRO A 50 -5.71 22.48 -8.01
N LEU A 51 -6.61 22.15 -8.92
CA LEU A 51 -6.29 21.95 -10.34
C LEU A 51 -5.62 23.18 -10.97
N ASP A 52 -6.02 24.38 -10.56
CA ASP A 52 -5.46 25.64 -11.08
C ASP A 52 -3.95 25.74 -10.81
N TRP A 53 -3.51 25.34 -9.61
CA TRP A 53 -2.09 25.27 -9.28
C TRP A 53 -1.34 24.32 -10.22
N TRP A 54 -1.93 23.16 -10.54
CA TRP A 54 -1.34 22.23 -11.48
C TRP A 54 -1.32 22.77 -12.91
N LEU A 55 -2.22 23.65 -13.31
CA LEU A 55 -2.22 24.24 -14.66
C LEU A 55 -1.16 25.33 -14.79
N GLU A 56 -0.98 26.13 -13.75
CA GLU A 56 -0.05 27.26 -13.72
C GLU A 56 1.40 26.86 -13.41
N ALA A 57 1.61 25.81 -12.61
CA ALA A 57 2.94 25.37 -12.20
C ALA A 57 3.80 24.93 -13.40
N THR A 58 5.11 25.19 -13.34
CA THR A 58 6.05 24.71 -14.36
C THR A 58 6.23 23.19 -14.27
N VAL A 59 6.78 22.57 -15.32
CA VAL A 59 7.09 21.13 -15.30
C VAL A 59 8.03 20.77 -14.14
N TRP A 60 8.97 21.65 -13.81
CA TRP A 60 9.90 21.43 -12.70
C TRP A 60 9.18 21.45 -11.35
N ASP A 61 8.33 22.45 -11.11
CA ASP A 61 7.56 22.56 -9.88
C ASP A 61 6.64 21.35 -9.67
N ARG A 62 5.95 20.91 -10.74
CA ARG A 62 5.11 19.71 -10.72
C ARG A 62 5.91 18.46 -10.38
N SER A 63 7.07 18.29 -11.02
CA SER A 63 7.92 17.11 -10.82
C SER A 63 8.49 17.05 -9.40
N CYS A 64 8.98 18.19 -8.88
CA CYS A 64 9.47 18.28 -7.51
C CYS A 64 8.34 18.04 -6.49
N TYR A 65 7.16 18.61 -6.72
CA TYR A 65 6.01 18.41 -5.84
C TYR A 65 5.54 16.96 -5.85
N LEU A 66 5.43 16.33 -7.03
CA LEU A 66 5.11 14.90 -7.16
C LEU A 66 6.13 14.04 -6.42
N GLY A 67 7.44 14.30 -6.61
CA GLY A 67 8.50 13.58 -5.91
C GLY A 67 8.39 13.71 -4.39
N MET A 68 8.10 14.91 -3.89
CA MET A 68 7.88 15.17 -2.47
C MET A 68 6.67 14.41 -1.91
N ILE A 69 5.49 14.52 -2.55
CA ILE A 69 4.27 13.86 -2.05
C ILE A 69 4.35 12.34 -2.14
N VAL A 70 5.00 11.79 -3.17
CA VAL A 70 5.25 10.34 -3.27
C VAL A 70 6.16 9.87 -2.14
N SER A 71 7.24 10.61 -1.86
CA SER A 71 8.14 10.29 -0.77
C SER A 71 7.44 10.36 0.59
N LEU A 72 6.65 11.41 0.83
CA LEU A 72 5.87 11.56 2.07
C LEU A 72 4.80 10.47 2.22
N GLY A 73 4.10 10.11 1.16
CA GLY A 73 3.14 9.01 1.16
C GLY A 73 3.80 7.68 1.52
N ALA A 74 4.94 7.38 0.90
CA ALA A 74 5.72 6.18 1.22
C ALA A 74 6.18 6.17 2.69
N ILE A 75 6.73 7.29 3.18
CA ILE A 75 7.14 7.43 4.60
C ILE A 75 5.94 7.22 5.52
N ALA A 76 4.81 7.87 5.27
CA ALA A 76 3.61 7.74 6.09
C ALA A 76 3.13 6.28 6.15
N TYR A 77 3.08 5.59 5.01
CA TYR A 77 2.72 4.18 4.95
C TYR A 77 3.67 3.31 5.80
N PHE A 78 4.98 3.41 5.61
CA PHE A 78 5.95 2.59 6.33
C PHE A 78 6.03 2.92 7.81
N VAL A 79 5.85 4.18 8.20
CA VAL A 79 5.80 4.59 9.61
C VAL A 79 4.59 3.95 10.29
N VAL A 80 3.39 4.05 9.71
CA VAL A 80 2.19 3.42 10.29
C VAL A 80 2.36 1.90 10.37
N LEU A 81 2.89 1.28 9.32
CA LEU A 81 3.14 -0.15 9.29
C LEU A 81 4.18 -0.59 10.35
N GLY A 82 5.22 0.22 10.57
CA GLY A 82 6.23 0.01 11.60
C GLY A 82 5.69 0.19 13.02
N VAL A 83 4.88 1.22 13.27
CA VAL A 83 4.20 1.48 14.55
C VAL A 83 3.24 0.34 14.89
N LEU A 84 2.52 -0.20 13.89
CA LEU A 84 1.66 -1.36 14.06
C LEU A 84 2.42 -2.68 14.28
N GLY A 85 3.76 -2.63 14.35
CA GLY A 85 4.60 -3.76 14.70
C GLY A 85 4.74 -4.78 13.58
N THR A 86 4.62 -4.38 12.31
CA THR A 86 5.15 -5.21 11.22
C THR A 86 6.67 -5.17 11.30
N ARG A 87 7.28 -6.34 11.45
CA ARG A 87 8.73 -6.48 11.37
C ARG A 87 9.06 -7.02 9.97
N PRO A 88 10.07 -6.49 9.26
CA PRO A 88 10.52 -7.02 7.97
C PRO A 88 10.87 -8.51 8.03
N SER A 89 11.26 -9.00 9.21
CA SER A 89 11.53 -10.42 9.49
C SER A 89 10.30 -11.35 9.38
N HIS A 90 9.07 -10.82 9.40
CA HIS A 90 7.86 -11.63 9.17
C HIS A 90 7.61 -11.90 7.67
N ILE A 91 8.21 -11.09 6.79
CA ILE A 91 8.03 -11.17 5.34
C ILE A 91 9.13 -12.04 4.73
N PHE A 92 10.37 -11.93 5.22
CA PHE A 92 11.46 -12.82 4.85
C PHE A 92 11.36 -14.13 5.64
N LYS A 93 10.62 -15.12 5.12
CA LYS A 93 10.92 -16.51 5.45
C LYS A 93 12.32 -16.80 4.91
N ARG A 94 13.29 -17.02 5.80
CA ARG A 94 14.57 -17.60 5.41
C ARG A 94 14.29 -18.95 4.71
N PRO A 95 14.94 -19.23 3.57
CA PRO A 95 14.74 -20.47 2.82
C PRO A 95 15.02 -21.70 3.68
#